data_AF-A0A837HGY3-F1
#
_entry.id   AF-A0A837HGY3-F1
#
_cell.length_a   1.000
_cell.length_b   1.000
_cell.length_c   1.000
_cell.angle_alpha   90.00
_cell.angle_beta   90.00
_cell.angle_gamma   90.00
#
_symmetry.space_group_name_H-M   'P 1'
#
loop_
_entity.id
_entity.type
_entity.pdbx_description
1 polymer ?
#
loop_
_entity_poly.entity_id
_entity_poly.type
_entity_poly.pdbx_seq_one_letter_code
_entity_poly.pdbx_strand_id
1 'polypeptide(L)' 'MNPIQKFLWTVGLLILALIPTWFFLGFRSLLAPSGFFQNLFVFGLGFYFLGVIQLILLIIWLIFAFHICTD' A
#
# COMPACT_ATOMS: atom_id res chain seq x y z
N MET A 1 -3.39 -24.09 10.17
CA MET A 1 -4.50 -23.12 10.20
C MET A 1 -5.62 -23.62 9.29
N ASN A 2 -6.88 -23.41 9.66
CA ASN A 2 -7.99 -23.71 8.75
C ASN A 2 -8.01 -22.70 7.56
N PRO A 3 -8.70 -22.99 6.45
CA PRO A 3 -8.70 -22.13 5.26
C PRO A 3 -9.20 -20.71 5.54
N ILE A 4 -10.20 -20.57 6.42
CA ILE A 4 -10.78 -19.27 6.80
C ILE A 4 -9.74 -18.41 7.53
N GLN A 5 -8.99 -18.99 8.45
CA GLN A 5 -7.91 -18.28 9.16
C GLN A 5 -6.81 -17.83 8.19
N LYS A 6 -6.40 -18.69 7.23
CA LYS A 6 -5.40 -18.33 6.20
C LYS A 6 -5.84 -17.12 5.37
N PHE A 7 -7.11 -17.08 4.98
CA PHE A 7 -7.73 -15.96 4.27
C PHE A 7 -7.73 -14.68 5.11
N LEU A 8 -8.16 -14.74 6.37
CA LEU A 8 -8.21 -13.56 7.25
C LEU A 8 -6.82 -12.95 7.46
N TRP A 9 -5.78 -13.79 7.61
CA TRP A 9 -4.40 -13.33 7.75
C TRP A 9 -3.86 -12.65 6.49
N THR A 10 -4.09 -13.24 5.32
CA THR A 10 -3.65 -12.63 4.06
C THR A 10 -4.38 -11.31 3.79
N VAL A 11 -5.68 -11.22 4.06
CA VAL A 11 -6.43 -9.95 3.96
C VAL A 11 -5.91 -8.91 4.95
N GLY A 12 -5.66 -9.28 6.20
CA GLY A 12 -5.11 -8.36 7.21
C GLY A 12 -3.74 -7.80 6.80
N LEU A 13 -2.85 -8.65 6.30
CA LEU A 13 -1.54 -8.22 5.79
C LEU A 13 -1.64 -7.34 4.54
N LEU A 14 -2.62 -7.57 3.67
CA LEU A 14 -2.86 -6.72 2.50
C LEU A 14 -3.28 -5.32 2.92
N ILE A 15 -4.17 -5.20 3.90
CA ILE A 15 -4.60 -3.91 4.45
C ILE A 15 -3.40 -3.14 5.02
N LEU A 16 -2.51 -3.82 5.73
CA LEU A 16 -1.27 -3.22 6.24
C LEU A 16 -0.34 -2.79 5.09
N ALA A 17 -0.18 -3.61 4.06
CA ALA A 17 0.62 -3.28 2.90
C ALA A 17 0.10 -2.03 2.17
N LEU A 18 -1.20 -1.74 2.23
CA LEU A 18 -1.84 -0.57 1.61
C LEU A 18 -1.75 0.73 2.43
N ILE A 19 -1.23 0.70 3.65
CA ILE A 19 -1.08 1.88 4.52
C ILE A 19 -0.40 3.07 3.80
N PRO A 20 0.71 2.91 3.06
CA PRO A 20 1.36 4.01 2.34
C PRO A 20 0.42 4.69 1.33
N THR A 21 -0.43 3.91 0.65
CA THR A 21 -1.41 4.43 -0.30
C THR A 21 -2.47 5.28 0.41
N TRP A 22 -2.98 4.82 1.56
CA TRP A 22 -3.94 5.59 2.36
C TRP A 22 -3.32 6.87 2.90
N PHE A 23 -2.07 6.83 3.36
CA PHE A 23 -1.34 8.02 3.77
C PHE A 23 -1.17 9.01 2.63
N PHE A 24 -0.80 8.55 1.43
CA PHE A 24 -0.68 9.41 0.25
C PHE A 24 -2.00 10.14 -0.05
N LEU A 25 -3.11 9.40 -0.11
CA LEU A 25 -4.43 9.96 -0.38
C LEU A 25 -4.88 10.94 0.70
N GLY A 26 -4.64 10.59 1.98
CA GLY A 26 -4.93 11.46 3.12
C GLY A 26 -4.13 12.76 3.08
N PHE A 27 -2.82 12.69 2.90
CA PHE A 27 -1.96 13.88 2.78
C PHE A 27 -2.34 14.74 1.57
N ARG A 28 -2.63 14.13 0.42
CA ARG A 28 -3.10 14.87 -0.77
C ARG A 28 -4.40 15.61 -0.49
N SER A 29 -5.34 14.98 0.22
CA SER A 29 -6.61 15.60 0.61
C SER A 29 -6.40 16.79 1.55
N LEU A 30 -5.52 16.65 2.54
CA LEU A 30 -5.19 17.71 3.50
C LEU A 30 -4.46 18.90 2.86
N LEU A 31 -3.56 18.63 1.91
CA LEU A 31 -2.76 19.67 1.24
C LEU A 31 -3.54 20.42 0.16
N ALA A 32 -4.66 19.88 -0.31
CA ALA A 32 -5.55 20.45 -1.32
C ALA A 32 -4.80 21.26 -2.43
N PRO A 33 -3.79 20.65 -3.10
CA PRO A 33 -2.93 21.38 -4.03
C PRO A 33 -3.74 21.97 -5.19
N SER A 34 -3.70 23.29 -5.34
CA SER A 34 -4.51 24.02 -6.34
C SER A 34 -3.75 24.36 -7.62
N GLY A 35 -2.41 24.33 -7.59
CA GLY A 35 -1.54 24.58 -8.75
C GLY A 35 -1.11 23.31 -9.49
N PHE A 36 -0.81 23.42 -10.80
CA PHE A 36 -0.24 22.32 -11.60
C PHE A 36 1.06 21.79 -11.01
N PHE A 37 2.01 22.68 -10.70
CA PHE A 37 3.31 22.29 -10.11
C PHE A 37 3.18 21.69 -8.71
N GLN A 38 2.20 22.12 -7.91
CA GLN A 38 1.93 21.52 -6.60
C GLN A 38 1.38 20.10 -6.74
N ASN A 39 0.44 19.89 -7.66
CA ASN A 39 -0.07 18.56 -7.97
C ASN A 39 1.05 17.64 -8.51
N LEU A 40 1.88 18.14 -9.43
CA LEU A 40 3.00 17.39 -10.00
C LEU A 40 4.03 17.01 -8.92
N PHE A 41 4.34 17.92 -8.00
CA PHE A 41 5.29 17.67 -6.92
C PHE A 41 4.75 16.68 -5.88
N VAL A 42 3.48 16.84 -5.46
CA VAL A 42 2.81 15.93 -4.52
C VAL A 42 2.66 14.54 -5.14
N PHE A 43 2.23 14.44 -6.40
CA PHE A 43 2.18 13.15 -7.10
C PHE A 43 3.57 12.57 -7.33
N GLY A 44 4.56 13.38 -7.71
CA GLY A 44 5.93 12.91 -7.95
C GLY A 44 6.57 12.33 -6.70
N LEU A 45 6.51 13.05 -5.57
CA LEU A 45 7.02 12.56 -4.28
C LEU A 45 6.21 11.38 -3.75
N GLY A 46 4.88 11.45 -3.84
CA GLY A 46 4.01 10.37 -3.39
C GLY A 46 4.20 9.09 -4.20
N PHE A 47 4.25 9.20 -5.52
CA PHE A 47 4.46 8.04 -6.40
C PHE A 47 5.87 7.47 -6.25
N TYR A 48 6.90 8.32 -6.15
CA TYR A 48 8.27 7.85 -6.04
C TYR A 48 8.57 7.26 -4.66
N PHE A 49 8.20 7.93 -3.58
CA PHE A 49 8.52 7.47 -2.23
C PHE A 49 7.50 6.45 -1.72
N LEU A 50 6.22 6.82 -1.66
CA LEU A 50 5.17 5.94 -1.15
C LEU A 50 4.84 4.82 -2.13
N GLY A 51 4.94 5.05 -3.45
CA GLY A 51 4.73 4.00 -4.45
C GLY A 51 5.83 2.93 -4.45
N VAL A 52 7.10 3.30 -4.26
CA VAL A 52 8.18 2.30 -4.12
C VAL A 52 8.03 1.49 -2.83
N ILE A 53 7.71 2.15 -1.72
CA ILE A 53 7.43 1.45 -0.45
C ILE A 53 6.22 0.52 -0.60
N GLN A 54 5.15 0.99 -1.25
CA GLN A 54 3.95 0.20 -1.53
C GLN A 54 4.26 -1.03 -2.37
N LEU A 55 5.12 -0.90 -3.39
CA LEU A 55 5.53 -2.01 -4.24
C LEU A 55 6.33 -3.05 -3.45
N ILE A 56 7.28 -2.61 -2.62
CA ILE A 56 8.06 -3.51 -1.76
C ILE A 56 7.15 -4.27 -0.78
N LEU A 57 6.22 -3.57 -0.12
CA LEU A 57 5.27 -4.19 0.81
C LEU A 57 4.33 -5.16 0.09
N LEU A 58 3.90 -4.86 -1.13
CA LEU A 58 3.08 -5.75 -1.94
C LEU A 58 3.84 -7.03 -2.32
N ILE A 59 5.12 -6.92 -2.69
CA ILE A 59 5.96 -8.08 -3.00
C ILE A 59 6.14 -8.96 -1.75
N ILE A 60 6.44 -8.35 -0.60
CA ILE A 60 6.53 -9.07 0.68
C ILE A 60 5.20 -9.79 0.97
N TRP A 61 4.08 -9.09 0.82
CA TRP A 61 2.75 -9.67 0.99
C TRP A 61 2.51 -10.88 0.08
N LEU A 62 2.84 -10.77 -1.21
CA LEU A 62 2.69 -11.88 -2.17
C LEU A 62 3.49 -13.11 -1.77
N ILE A 63 4.73 -12.92 -1.29
CA ILE A 63 5.59 -14.03 -0.81
C ILE A 63 4.94 -14.72 0.39
N PHE A 64 4.50 -13.95 1.39
CA PHE A 64 3.83 -14.51 2.57
C PHE A 64 2.51 -15.19 2.21
N ALA A 65 1.71 -14.57 1.33
CA ALA A 65 0.44 -15.13 0.87
C ALA A 65 0.65 -16.46 0.13
N PHE A 66 1.65 -16.53 -0.74
CA PHE A 66 2.02 -17.76 -1.44
C PHE A 66 2.40 -18.86 -0.44
N HIS A 67 3.31 -18.56 0.50
CA HIS A 67 3.75 -19.54 1.50
C HIS A 67 2.60 -20.07 2.36
N ILE A 68 1.74 -19.19 2.89
CA ILE A 68 0.58 -19.55 3.72
C ILE A 68 -0.43 -20.42 2.95
N CYS A 69 -0.58 -20.20 1.64
CA CYS A 69 -1.49 -20.95 0.78
C CYS A 69 -0.93 -22.31 0.32
N THR A 70 0.39 -22.47 0.25
CA THR A 70 1.04 -23.73 -0.16
C THR A 70 1.31 -24.68 1.00
N ASP A 71 1.52 -24.15 2.21
CA ASP A 71 1.42 -24.91 3.46
C ASP A 71 -0.06 -25.17 3.83
#